data_AF-S4PNB0-F1
#
_entry.id   AF-S4PNB0-F1
#
_cell.length_a   1.000
_cell.length_b   1.000
_cell.length_c   1.000
_cell.angle_alpha   90.00
_cell.angle_beta   90.00
_cell.angle_gamma   90.00
#
_symmetry.space_group_name_H-M   'P 1'
#
loop_
_entity.id
_entity.type
_entity.pdbx_description
1 polymer ?
#
loop_
_entity_poly.entity_id
_entity_poly.type
_entity_poly.pdbx_seq_one_letter_code
_entity_poly.pdbx_strand_id
1 'polypeptide(L)'
;LQRRELWEDPDFPAVQPSVFYHQVPPFTFEWKRAKELYANPKFILDCNDTFDVVTGRLGDKWLLSCVGVLYLCKGLFYRVVPADQRIDT
;
A
#
# COMPACT_ATOMS: atom_id res chain seq x y z
N LEU A 1 5.50 -12.30 -15.25
CA LEU A 1 5.99 -11.25 -16.18
C LEU A 1 5.94 -11.62 -17.68
N GLN A 2 5.77 -12.90 -18.06
CA GLN A 2 5.80 -13.31 -19.48
C GLN A 2 4.77 -12.60 -20.38
N ARG A 3 3.60 -12.25 -19.84
CA ARG A 3 2.52 -11.59 -20.59
C ARG A 3 2.64 -10.07 -20.70
N ARG A 4 3.61 -9.43 -20.01
CA ARG A 4 3.77 -7.97 -19.93
C ARG A 4 2.51 -7.18 -19.53
N GLU A 5 1.58 -7.86 -18.88
CA GLU A 5 0.36 -7.26 -18.32
C GLU A 5 0.59 -6.98 -16.84
N LEU A 6 -0.07 -5.93 -16.33
CA LEU A 6 -0.11 -5.65 -14.90
C LEU A 6 -1.08 -6.63 -14.24
N TRP A 7 -0.69 -7.16 -13.08
CA TRP A 7 -1.54 -8.10 -12.35
C TRP A 7 -2.80 -7.43 -11.81
N GLU A 8 -3.91 -8.15 -11.89
CA GLU A 8 -5.20 -7.82 -11.30
C GLU A 8 -5.62 -8.97 -10.38
N ASP A 9 -6.02 -8.64 -9.16
CA ASP A 9 -6.41 -9.61 -8.15
C ASP A 9 -7.87 -10.06 -8.40
N PRO A 10 -8.13 -11.35 -8.70
CA PRO A 10 -9.49 -11.84 -8.88
C PRO A 10 -10.29 -11.91 -7.57
N ASP A 11 -9.61 -12.05 -6.43
CA ASP A 11 -10.24 -12.20 -5.11
C ASP A 11 -10.46 -10.84 -4.42
N PHE A 12 -9.69 -9.82 -4.82
CA PHE A 12 -9.82 -8.45 -4.30
C PHE A 12 -9.83 -7.39 -5.43
N PRO A 13 -10.92 -7.33 -6.23
CA PRO A 13 -11.00 -6.45 -7.39
C PRO A 13 -11.00 -4.96 -7.03
N ALA A 14 -10.57 -4.11 -7.96
CA ALA A 14 -10.55 -2.66 -7.83
C ALA A 14 -11.96 -2.02 -7.99
N VAL A 15 -12.87 -2.33 -7.07
CA VAL A 15 -14.27 -1.89 -7.06
C VAL A 15 -14.70 -1.39 -5.68
N GLN A 16 -15.74 -0.56 -5.62
CA GLN A 16 -16.19 0.05 -4.37
C GLN A 16 -16.54 -0.94 -3.24
N PRO A 17 -17.18 -2.11 -3.51
CA PRO A 17 -17.44 -3.13 -2.50
C PRO A 17 -16.20 -3.71 -1.80
N SER A 18 -15.03 -3.66 -2.45
CA SER A 18 -13.77 -4.12 -1.85
C SER A 18 -13.31 -3.22 -0.70
N VAL A 19 -13.77 -1.96 -0.68
CA VAL A 19 -13.48 -1.01 0.42
C VAL A 19 -14.63 -0.95 1.42
N PHE A 20 -15.88 -0.99 0.94
CA PHE A 20 -17.06 -0.86 1.79
C PHE A 20 -18.00 -2.06 1.65
N TYR A 21 -18.09 -2.85 2.72
CA TYR A 21 -18.87 -4.08 2.73
C TYR A 21 -20.34 -3.87 3.14
N HIS A 22 -20.66 -2.80 3.89
CA HIS A 22 -22.01 -2.55 4.42
C HIS A 22 -22.55 -1.12 4.18
N GLN A 23 -21.72 -0.19 3.72
CA GLN A 23 -22.08 1.22 3.55
C GLN A 23 -21.85 1.65 2.11
N VAL A 24 -22.76 2.45 1.57
CA VAL A 24 -22.50 3.19 0.32
C VAL A 24 -21.90 4.54 0.71
N PRO A 25 -20.60 4.78 0.46
CA PRO A 25 -19.99 6.05 0.80
C PRO A 25 -20.60 7.18 -0.05
N PRO A 26 -20.70 8.42 0.47
CA PRO A 26 -21.26 9.57 -0.26
C PRO A 26 -20.30 10.14 -1.32
N PHE A 27 -19.31 9.35 -1.75
CA PHE A 27 -18.28 9.75 -2.69
C PHE A 27 -17.85 8.57 -3.56
N THR A 28 -17.44 8.87 -4.79
CA THR A 28 -16.77 7.93 -5.68
C THR A 28 -15.26 8.14 -5.59
N PHE A 29 -14.52 7.09 -5.91
CA PHE A 29 -13.06 7.15 -5.99
C PHE A 29 -12.57 6.31 -7.17
N GLU A 30 -11.44 6.73 -7.73
CA GLU A 30 -10.76 6.03 -8.80
C GLU A 30 -9.61 5.22 -8.23
N TRP A 31 -9.47 3.98 -8.69
CA TRP A 31 -8.33 3.14 -8.37
C TRP A 31 -7.15 3.53 -9.25
N LYS A 32 -6.02 3.83 -8.61
CA LYS A 32 -4.77 4.19 -9.30
C LYS A 32 -3.62 3.40 -8.71
N ARG A 33 -2.75 2.89 -9.58
CA ARG A 33 -1.45 2.29 -9.24
C ARG A 33 -0.45 3.40 -8.92
N ALA A 34 0.61 3.07 -8.18
CA ALA A 34 1.61 4.05 -7.75
C ALA A 34 2.24 4.86 -8.91
N LYS A 35 2.44 4.23 -10.08
CA LYS A 35 2.98 4.89 -11.28
C LYS A 35 2.04 5.92 -11.92
N GLU A 36 0.74 5.81 -11.67
CA GLU A 36 -0.26 6.78 -12.16
C GLU A 36 -0.34 8.01 -11.24
N LEU A 37 0.20 7.91 -10.02
CA LEU A 37 0.22 8.98 -9.02
C LEU A 37 1.56 9.73 -9.01
N TYR A 38 2.67 9.04 -9.27
CA TYR A 38 4.01 9.60 -9.21
C TYR A 38 4.92 9.03 -10.31
N ALA A 39 5.83 9.84 -10.85
CA ALA A 39 6.65 9.45 -11.99
C ALA A 39 7.70 8.37 -11.65
N ASN A 40 8.25 8.37 -10.43
CA ASN A 40 9.27 7.42 -9.99
C ASN A 40 8.94 6.89 -8.59
N PRO A 41 7.85 6.12 -8.43
CA PRO A 41 7.45 5.62 -7.13
C PRO A 41 8.46 4.59 -6.64
N LYS A 42 8.79 4.65 -5.34
CA LYS A 42 9.61 3.64 -4.66
C LYS A 42 8.76 2.93 -3.63
N PHE A 43 8.93 1.62 -3.51
CA PHE A 43 8.18 0.83 -2.54
C PHE A 43 8.62 1.17 -1.11
N ILE A 44 9.93 1.15 -0.87
CA ILE A 44 10.55 1.58 0.40
C ILE A 44 11.79 2.40 0.07
N LEU A 45 11.87 3.60 0.63
CA LEU A 45 13.08 4.42 0.66
C LEU A 45 13.73 4.24 2.04
N ASP A 46 14.68 3.31 2.14
CA ASP A 46 15.40 3.04 3.40
C ASP A 46 16.53 4.06 3.63
N CYS A 47 16.24 5.35 3.41
CA CYS A 47 17.20 6.43 3.57
C CYS A 47 17.15 7.09 4.95
N ASN A 48 16.11 6.82 5.74
CA ASN A 48 15.93 7.32 7.09
C ASN A 48 15.36 6.22 8.02
N ASP A 49 15.78 6.26 9.29
CA ASP A 49 15.21 5.43 10.36
C ASP A 49 13.82 5.88 10.82
N THR A 50 13.28 6.95 10.22
CA THR A 50 11.98 7.53 10.56
C THR A 50 10.85 6.88 9.77
N PHE A 51 9.77 6.49 10.44
CA PHE A 51 8.53 6.05 9.81
C PHE A 51 7.74 7.26 9.28
N ASP A 52 7.48 7.31 7.97
CA ASP A 52 6.98 8.49 7.23
C ASP A 52 5.53 8.34 6.71
N VAL A 53 4.82 7.30 7.14
CA VAL A 53 3.46 7.03 6.69
C VAL A 53 2.44 7.87 7.46
N VAL A 54 1.55 8.54 6.72
CA VAL A 54 0.48 9.39 7.27
C VAL A 54 -0.91 8.78 7.05
N THR A 55 -1.83 8.96 8.00
CA THR A 55 -3.21 8.46 7.86
C THR A 55 -4.01 9.24 6.83
N GLY A 56 -4.65 8.53 5.91
CA GLY A 56 -5.67 9.09 5.02
C GLY A 56 -7.06 9.21 5.68
N ARG A 57 -8.06 9.62 4.90
CA ARG A 57 -9.46 9.83 5.36
C ARG A 57 -10.18 8.56 5.84
N LEU A 58 -9.71 7.39 5.41
CA LEU A 58 -10.27 6.07 5.76
C LEU A 58 -9.33 5.24 6.65
N GLY A 59 -8.26 5.84 7.18
CA GLY A 59 -7.21 5.11 7.87
C GLY A 59 -7.56 4.69 9.30
N ASP A 60 -7.09 3.51 9.71
CA ASP A 60 -7.08 3.05 11.10
C ASP A 60 -5.75 3.47 11.77
N LYS A 61 -5.85 4.37 12.75
CA LYS A 61 -4.68 4.88 13.49
C LYS A 61 -3.98 3.77 14.27
N TRP A 62 -4.72 2.80 14.79
CA TRP A 62 -4.15 1.72 15.59
C TRP A 62 -3.25 0.84 14.73
N LEU A 63 -3.75 0.43 13.55
CA LEU A 63 -2.95 -0.33 12.59
C LEU A 63 -1.68 0.43 12.20
N LEU A 64 -1.80 1.73 11.89
CA LEU A 64 -0.65 2.54 11.52
C LEU A 64 0.40 2.62 12.63
N SER A 65 -0.02 2.78 13.89
CA SER A 65 0.90 2.78 15.03
C SER A 65 1.64 1.44 15.17
N CYS A 66 0.95 0.31 14.98
CA CYS A 66 1.59 -1.00 14.99
C CYS A 66 2.63 -1.16 13.87
N VAL A 67 2.34 -0.68 12.65
CA VAL A 67 3.29 -0.70 11.54
C VAL A 67 4.51 0.20 11.84
N GLY A 68 4.30 1.35 12.47
CA GLY A 68 5.40 2.23 12.89
C GLY A 68 6.34 1.56 13.90
N VAL A 69 5.80 0.87 14.90
CA VAL A 69 6.60 0.06 15.86
C VAL A 69 7.34 -1.06 15.13
N LEU A 70 6.67 -1.74 14.18
CA LEU A 70 7.29 -2.79 13.39
C LEU A 70 8.47 -2.26 12.57
N TYR A 71 8.34 -1.09 11.94
CA TYR A 71 9.39 -0.46 11.13
C TYR A 71 10.68 -0.18 11.93
N LEU A 72 10.54 0.19 13.22
CA LEU A 72 11.69 0.38 14.13
C LEU A 72 12.42 -0.94 14.42
N CYS A 73 11.76 -2.09 14.24
CA CYS A 73 12.34 -3.42 14.40
C CYS A 73 12.58 -4.08 13.02
N LYS A 74 13.59 -3.59 12.27
CA LYS A 74 13.87 -4.01 10.88
C LYS A 74 13.89 -5.53 10.65
N GLY A 75 14.44 -6.32 11.58
CA GLY A 75 14.46 -7.78 11.49
C GLY A 75 13.08 -8.45 11.51
N LEU A 76 12.10 -7.85 12.20
CA LEU A 76 10.70 -8.28 12.18
C LEU A 76 9.96 -7.67 10.99
N PHE A 77 10.24 -6.41 10.68
CA PHE A 77 9.65 -5.71 9.55
C PHE A 77 9.81 -6.48 8.24
N TYR A 78 11.02 -6.93 7.91
CA TYR A 78 11.27 -7.64 6.65
C TYR A 78 10.70 -9.07 6.59
N ARG A 79 10.18 -9.60 7.70
CA ARG A 79 9.38 -10.85 7.68
C ARG A 79 7.94 -10.59 7.21
N VAL A 80 7.44 -9.37 7.45
CA VAL A 80 6.09 -8.94 7.06
C VAL A 80 6.11 -8.24 5.69
N VAL A 81 7.16 -7.46 5.42
CA VAL A 81 7.35 -6.71 4.18
C VAL A 81 8.65 -7.16 3.50
N PRO A 82 8.61 -8.17 2.61
CA PRO A 82 9.80 -8.66 1.91
C PRO A 82 10.59 -7.56 1.19
N ALA A 83 11.91 -7.53 1.41
CA ALA A 83 12.81 -6.47 0.92
C ALA A 83 13.12 -6.54 -0.59
N ASP A 84 12.78 -7.65 -1.24
CA ASP A 84 13.00 -7.90 -2.66
C ASP A 84 11.89 -7.33 -3.56
N GLN A 85 10.84 -6.74 -2.97
CA GLN A 85 9.78 -6.06 -3.69
C GLN A 85 10.24 -4.72 -4.24
N ARG A 86 10.00 -4.51 -5.54
CA ARG A 86 10.32 -3.26 -6.24
C ARG A 86 9.16 -2.88 -7.13
N ILE A 87 8.96 -1.58 -7.29
CA ILE A 87 8.12 -1.07 -8.37
C ILE A 87 9.04 -0.95 -9.57
N ASP A 88 9.04 -1.99 -10.41
CA ASP A 88 9.79 -2.01 -11.66
C ASP A 88 9.43 -0.76 -12.46
N THR A 89 10.41 -0.01 -12.96
CA THR A 89 10.20 1.13 -13.89
C THR A 89 9.76 0.63 -15.25
#